data_AF-A0A4R4WYE7-F1
#
_entry.id   AF-A0A4R4WYE7-F1
#
_cell.length_a   1.000
_cell.length_b   1.000
_cell.length_c   1.000
_cell.angle_alpha   90.00
_cell.angle_beta   90.00
_cell.angle_gamma   90.00
#
_symmetry.space_group_name_H-M   'P 1'
#
loop_
_entity.id
_entity.type
_entity.pdbx_description
1 polymer ?
#
loop_
_entity_poly.entity_id
_entity_poly.type
_entity_poly.pdbx_seq_one_letter_code
_entity_poly.pdbx_strand_id
1 'polypeptide(L)'
;MQNAQKNASLSIKLSPEIARRKASIGDRHVGRIGFGTKRLAGGDGSGTQEEAIGLLRRAVELGVDHLDTADFYPSYGRSGASTDFVGLDWANDVIRRALAPYPEDVVIATKVGPTKNGLASPEELPGLVGKDLRALGREALDVVYLRQHGLDSVAEHFGVLAELRDKGLIRHLALSNVRKQHLAQAQAIAPVVAVQNRYGVGFGRVNDEILDLCGEQGMAFVPFFAVTGSGREVGGVAVDEAVVTIAREVGATPAQVRIAWTLSRGDHVLAIPGTGSLDHLAENVAAGDIHLSPEQVAVLDGLRDDR
;
A
#
# COMPACT_ATOMS: atom_id res chain seq x y z
N MET A 1 12.30 39.00 -14.62
CA MET A 1 13.22 38.16 -13.82
C MET A 1 12.64 36.76 -13.77
N GLN A 2 13.28 35.81 -14.46
CA GLN A 2 12.88 34.41 -14.56
C GLN A 2 13.07 33.71 -13.21
N ASN A 3 11.98 33.20 -12.62
CA ASN A 3 12.07 32.22 -11.54
C ASN A 3 12.28 30.84 -12.17
N ALA A 4 13.54 30.45 -12.30
CA ALA A 4 13.91 29.07 -12.54
C ALA A 4 13.50 28.24 -11.31
N GLN A 5 12.37 27.53 -11.41
CA GLN A 5 12.09 26.41 -10.53
C GLN A 5 13.25 25.42 -10.69
N LYS A 6 14.07 25.30 -9.63
CA LYS A 6 15.06 24.22 -9.53
C LYS A 6 14.29 22.91 -9.59
N ASN A 7 14.35 22.24 -10.74
CA ASN A 7 14.07 20.82 -10.87
C ASN A 7 15.06 20.08 -9.97
N ALA A 8 14.72 19.88 -8.70
CA ALA A 8 15.33 18.84 -7.91
C ALA A 8 14.82 17.52 -8.51
N SER A 9 15.54 17.01 -9.51
CA SER A 9 15.34 15.63 -9.95
C SER A 9 15.62 14.74 -8.74
N LEU A 10 14.59 14.02 -8.26
CA LEU A 10 14.82 12.94 -7.29
C LEU A 10 15.98 12.08 -7.80
N SER A 11 16.90 11.70 -6.91
CA SER A 11 17.99 10.81 -7.28
C SER A 11 17.40 9.49 -7.76
N ILE A 12 17.44 9.27 -9.07
CA ILE A 12 16.95 8.07 -9.71
C ILE A 12 17.84 6.90 -9.24
N LYS A 13 17.29 5.99 -8.44
CA LYS A 13 17.99 4.76 -8.03
C LYS A 13 17.54 3.59 -8.90
N LEU A 14 17.90 3.65 -10.18
CA LEU A 14 17.70 2.55 -11.13
C LEU A 14 18.82 1.51 -10.94
N SER A 15 18.67 0.63 -9.95
CA SER A 15 19.56 -0.53 -9.84
C SER A 15 18.97 -1.73 -10.57
N PRO A 16 19.80 -2.59 -11.21
CA PRO A 16 19.35 -3.83 -11.85
C PRO A 16 18.66 -4.86 -10.93
N GLU A 17 18.62 -4.65 -9.61
CA GLU A 17 18.20 -5.66 -8.64
C GLU A 17 16.96 -5.26 -7.81
N ILE A 18 16.12 -4.34 -8.32
CA ILE A 18 14.96 -3.81 -7.58
C ILE A 18 14.06 -4.91 -6.98
N ALA A 19 13.77 -5.98 -7.71
CA ALA A 19 12.99 -7.14 -7.20
C ALA A 19 13.66 -7.89 -6.05
N ARG A 20 15.00 -8.02 -6.07
CA ARG A 20 15.75 -8.85 -5.10
C ARG A 20 16.13 -8.09 -3.84
N ARG A 21 16.06 -6.77 -3.89
CA ARG A 21 16.30 -5.92 -2.73
C ARG A 21 15.14 -6.04 -1.76
N LYS A 22 15.47 -6.20 -0.49
CA LYS A 22 14.52 -6.07 0.60
C LYS A 22 14.52 -4.62 1.10
N ALA A 23 13.38 -4.16 1.59
CA ALA A 23 13.28 -2.92 2.36
C ALA A 23 12.81 -3.24 3.77
N SER A 24 13.13 -2.34 4.70
CA SER A 24 12.74 -2.49 6.10
C SER A 24 11.34 -1.94 6.33
N ILE A 25 10.53 -2.68 7.08
CA ILE A 25 9.30 -2.19 7.69
C ILE A 25 9.34 -2.54 9.18
N GLY A 26 9.79 -1.56 9.98
CA GLY A 26 10.17 -1.80 11.37
C GLY A 26 11.43 -2.67 11.44
N ASP A 27 11.38 -3.75 12.19
CA ASP A 27 12.47 -4.72 12.34
C ASP A 27 12.46 -5.83 11.27
N ARG A 28 11.48 -5.84 10.36
CA ARG A 28 11.32 -6.85 9.31
C ARG A 28 11.91 -6.38 7.99
N HIS A 29 12.53 -7.31 7.26
CA HIS A 29 13.03 -7.08 5.90
C HIS A 29 12.16 -7.85 4.91
N VAL A 30 11.38 -7.10 4.14
CA VAL A 30 10.38 -7.64 3.21
C VAL A 30 10.79 -7.35 1.77
N GLY A 31 10.32 -8.17 0.83
CA GLY A 31 10.42 -7.88 -0.59
C GLY A 31 9.78 -6.53 -0.92
N ARG A 32 10.22 -5.88 -1.99
CA ARG A 32 9.73 -4.53 -2.34
C ARG A 32 8.36 -4.50 -3.00
N ILE A 33 7.80 -5.69 -3.29
CA ILE A 33 6.46 -5.87 -3.83
C ILE A 33 5.67 -6.75 -2.87
N GLY A 34 4.68 -6.12 -2.23
CA GLY A 34 3.68 -6.78 -1.41
C GLY A 34 2.38 -6.96 -2.16
N PHE A 35 1.35 -7.34 -1.41
CA PHE A 35 0.02 -7.54 -1.97
C PHE A 35 -1.05 -6.72 -1.23
N GLY A 36 -1.72 -5.84 -1.97
CA GLY A 36 -2.83 -5.03 -1.46
C GLY A 36 -4.15 -5.78 -1.55
N THR A 37 -4.78 -6.07 -0.41
CA THR A 37 -5.92 -6.99 -0.36
C THR A 37 -7.29 -6.32 -0.58
N LYS A 38 -7.32 -5.03 -0.96
CA LYS A 38 -8.57 -4.31 -1.20
C LYS A 38 -9.41 -4.91 -2.34
N ARG A 39 -8.76 -5.58 -3.30
CA ARG A 39 -9.39 -6.15 -4.49
C ARG A 39 -9.51 -7.68 -4.45
N LEU A 40 -9.49 -8.29 -3.26
CA LEU A 40 -9.62 -9.75 -3.10
C LEU A 40 -10.89 -10.31 -3.74
N ALA A 41 -11.99 -9.56 -3.76
CA ALA A 41 -13.24 -9.94 -4.42
C ALA A 41 -13.28 -9.62 -5.93
N GLY A 42 -12.16 -9.31 -6.56
CA GLY A 42 -12.12 -8.88 -7.96
C GLY A 42 -12.51 -7.41 -8.17
N GLY A 43 -12.29 -6.91 -9.39
CA GLY A 43 -12.52 -5.50 -9.73
C GLY A 43 -14.00 -5.10 -9.80
N ASP A 44 -14.87 -6.06 -10.09
CA ASP A 44 -16.33 -5.91 -10.14
C ASP A 44 -17.03 -6.49 -8.91
N GLY A 45 -16.27 -7.09 -7.99
CA GLY A 45 -16.79 -7.67 -6.78
C GLY A 45 -17.50 -9.00 -6.91
N SER A 46 -17.29 -9.71 -8.03
CA SER A 46 -17.87 -11.03 -8.28
C SER A 46 -17.06 -12.19 -7.66
N GLY A 47 -15.84 -11.93 -7.19
CA GLY A 47 -14.93 -12.95 -6.67
C GLY A 47 -15.41 -13.58 -5.37
N THR A 48 -15.21 -14.89 -5.26
CA THR A 48 -15.55 -15.72 -4.11
C THR A 48 -14.46 -15.68 -3.04
N GLN A 49 -14.81 -16.11 -1.82
CA GLN A 49 -13.81 -16.27 -0.75
C GLN A 49 -12.80 -17.37 -1.09
N GLU A 50 -13.23 -18.44 -1.75
CA GLU A 50 -12.37 -19.54 -2.20
C GLU A 50 -11.32 -19.06 -3.21
N GLU A 51 -11.71 -18.24 -4.18
CA GLU A 51 -10.78 -17.63 -5.14
C GLU A 51 -9.78 -16.70 -4.44
N ALA A 52 -10.26 -15.89 -3.49
CA ALA A 52 -9.39 -15.01 -2.70
C ALA A 52 -8.39 -15.78 -1.82
N ILE A 53 -8.81 -16.91 -1.24
CA ILE A 53 -7.91 -17.82 -0.52
C ILE A 53 -6.84 -18.35 -1.47
N GLY A 54 -7.23 -18.81 -2.67
CA GLY A 54 -6.30 -19.27 -3.69
C GLY A 54 -5.30 -18.19 -4.11
N LEU A 55 -5.78 -16.96 -4.29
CA LEU A 55 -4.97 -15.81 -4.68
C LEU A 55 -3.93 -15.44 -3.61
N LEU A 56 -4.31 -15.43 -2.33
CA LEU A 56 -3.40 -15.15 -1.21
C LEU A 56 -2.31 -16.20 -1.08
N ARG A 57 -2.67 -17.48 -1.21
CA ARG A 57 -1.69 -18.58 -1.22
C ARG A 57 -0.73 -18.44 -2.39
N ARG A 58 -1.26 -18.13 -3.58
CA ARG A 58 -0.44 -17.89 -4.76
C ARG A 58 0.52 -16.72 -4.58
N ALA A 59 0.11 -15.65 -3.89
CA ALA A 59 0.97 -14.51 -3.62
C ALA A 59 2.21 -14.92 -2.81
N VAL A 60 1.99 -15.68 -1.73
CA VAL A 60 3.09 -16.21 -0.89
C VAL A 60 3.98 -17.19 -1.66
N GLU A 61 3.40 -18.08 -2.48
CA GLU A 61 4.17 -18.98 -3.36
C GLU A 61 5.06 -18.23 -4.36
N LEU A 62 4.62 -17.05 -4.82
CA LEU A 62 5.39 -16.16 -5.69
C LEU A 62 6.44 -15.33 -4.95
N GLY A 63 6.58 -15.51 -3.63
CA GLY A 63 7.58 -14.84 -2.80
C GLY A 63 7.10 -13.53 -2.16
N VAL A 64 5.81 -13.21 -2.21
CA VAL A 64 5.26 -12.08 -1.45
C VAL A 64 5.31 -12.38 0.04
N ASP A 65 6.03 -11.55 0.79
CA ASP A 65 6.23 -11.68 2.24
C ASP A 65 5.59 -10.54 3.05
N HIS A 66 4.82 -9.64 2.41
CA HIS A 66 4.02 -8.65 3.14
C HIS A 66 2.66 -8.36 2.50
N LEU A 67 1.63 -8.28 3.34
CA LEU A 67 0.23 -8.06 2.96
C LEU A 67 -0.29 -6.75 3.53
N ASP A 68 -0.92 -5.93 2.69
CA ASP A 68 -1.61 -4.72 3.11
C ASP A 68 -3.13 -4.94 3.14
N THR A 69 -3.74 -4.74 4.29
CA THR A 69 -5.18 -4.99 4.50
C THR A 69 -5.82 -3.93 5.38
N ALA A 70 -7.14 -4.01 5.57
CA ALA A 70 -7.90 -3.26 6.57
C ALA A 70 -9.27 -3.90 6.77
N ASP A 71 -9.81 -3.84 7.97
CA ASP A 71 -11.16 -4.35 8.27
C ASP A 71 -12.27 -3.63 7.49
N PHE A 72 -12.10 -2.32 7.24
CA PHE A 72 -13.05 -1.53 6.45
C PHE A 72 -12.90 -1.72 4.92
N TYR A 73 -12.00 -2.58 4.45
CA TYR A 73 -11.89 -2.83 3.01
C TYR A 73 -13.19 -3.47 2.50
N PRO A 74 -13.81 -2.87 1.46
CA PRO A 74 -15.06 -3.38 0.93
C PRO A 74 -14.79 -4.76 0.36
N SER A 75 -15.38 -5.77 0.99
CA SER A 75 -15.44 -7.11 0.41
C SER A 75 -16.71 -7.14 -0.42
N TYR A 76 -16.60 -6.77 -1.69
CA TYR A 76 -17.75 -6.80 -2.59
C TYR A 76 -18.26 -8.25 -2.72
N GLY A 77 -19.52 -8.47 -2.42
CA GLY A 77 -20.19 -9.74 -2.71
C GLY A 77 -21.61 -9.46 -3.18
N ARG A 78 -22.05 -10.13 -4.25
CA ARG A 78 -23.48 -10.13 -4.60
C ARG A 78 -24.26 -10.89 -3.54
N SER A 79 -25.26 -10.25 -2.95
CA SER A 79 -26.22 -10.93 -2.08
C SER A 79 -27.30 -11.61 -2.93
N GLY A 80 -27.15 -12.91 -3.20
CA GLY A 80 -28.18 -13.71 -3.88
C GLY A 80 -28.43 -13.30 -5.33
N ALA A 81 -29.68 -13.43 -5.79
CA ALA A 81 -30.10 -13.06 -7.15
C ALA A 81 -30.27 -11.54 -7.37
N SER A 82 -29.98 -10.71 -6.36
CA SER A 82 -29.98 -9.25 -6.50
C SER A 82 -28.59 -8.73 -6.83
N THR A 83 -28.57 -7.59 -7.54
CA THR A 83 -27.36 -6.83 -7.89
C THR A 83 -26.83 -5.99 -6.73
N ASP A 84 -27.32 -6.20 -5.51
CA ASP A 84 -26.91 -5.41 -4.36
C ASP A 84 -25.58 -5.95 -3.83
N PHE A 85 -24.58 -5.08 -3.82
CA PHE A 85 -23.26 -5.36 -3.29
C PHE A 85 -23.30 -5.25 -1.77
N VAL A 86 -23.07 -6.36 -1.07
CA VAL A 86 -22.92 -6.37 0.39
C VAL A 86 -21.44 -6.41 0.72
N GLY A 87 -20.96 -5.41 1.47
CA GLY A 87 -19.65 -5.41 2.10
C GLY A 87 -19.64 -6.44 3.22
N LEU A 88 -18.94 -7.56 3.02
CA LEU A 88 -18.94 -8.68 3.98
C LEU A 88 -17.79 -8.62 5.00
N ASP A 89 -17.03 -7.51 5.07
CA ASP A 89 -15.93 -7.26 6.03
C ASP A 89 -14.98 -8.46 6.27
N TRP A 90 -14.67 -9.26 5.22
CA TRP A 90 -13.98 -10.54 5.40
C TRP A 90 -12.49 -10.50 5.07
N ALA A 91 -11.92 -9.41 4.55
CA ALA A 91 -10.53 -9.39 4.06
C ALA A 91 -9.54 -9.97 5.09
N ASN A 92 -9.63 -9.54 6.35
CA ASN A 92 -8.82 -10.07 7.45
C ASN A 92 -9.10 -11.56 7.75
N ASP A 93 -10.38 -11.97 7.76
CA ASP A 93 -10.76 -13.37 7.98
C ASP A 93 -10.23 -14.30 6.88
N VAL A 94 -10.30 -13.90 5.61
CA VAL A 94 -9.79 -14.70 4.50
C VAL A 94 -8.27 -14.76 4.48
N ILE A 95 -7.57 -13.68 4.87
CA ILE A 95 -6.13 -13.75 5.11
C ILE A 95 -5.80 -14.83 6.15
N ARG A 96 -6.54 -14.85 7.26
CA ARG A 96 -6.39 -15.89 8.29
C ARG A 96 -6.67 -17.28 7.74
N ARG A 97 -7.80 -17.49 7.06
CA ARG A 97 -8.18 -18.81 6.50
C ARG A 97 -7.21 -19.30 5.44
N ALA A 98 -6.63 -18.39 4.67
CA ALA A 98 -5.69 -18.74 3.62
C ALA A 98 -4.34 -19.16 4.18
N LEU A 99 -3.85 -18.46 5.21
CA LEU A 99 -2.45 -18.49 5.61
C LEU A 99 -2.21 -19.02 7.03
N ALA A 100 -3.22 -19.21 7.89
CA ALA A 100 -2.99 -19.77 9.22
C ALA A 100 -2.69 -21.30 9.19
N PRO A 101 -1.71 -21.80 9.97
CA PRO A 101 -0.73 -21.04 10.74
C PRO A 101 0.20 -20.24 9.82
N TYR A 102 0.36 -18.95 10.12
CA TYR A 102 1.06 -18.00 9.25
C TYR A 102 2.53 -18.39 9.03
N PRO A 103 3.05 -18.26 7.80
CA PRO A 103 4.50 -18.34 7.59
C PRO A 103 5.23 -17.29 8.44
N GLU A 104 6.39 -17.65 9.00
CA GLU A 104 7.11 -16.82 9.97
C GLU A 104 7.57 -15.47 9.42
N ASP A 105 7.83 -15.41 8.11
CA ASP A 105 8.33 -14.24 7.41
C ASP A 105 7.22 -13.33 6.85
N VAL A 106 5.95 -13.75 6.91
CA VAL A 106 4.84 -12.95 6.38
C VAL A 106 4.45 -11.84 7.36
N VAL A 107 4.61 -10.60 6.92
CA VAL A 107 4.20 -9.39 7.65
C VAL A 107 2.78 -8.96 7.23
N ILE A 108 1.89 -8.76 8.19
CA ILE A 108 0.54 -8.23 7.93
C ILE A 108 0.45 -6.78 8.41
N ALA A 109 0.18 -5.87 7.46
CA ALA A 109 -0.01 -4.46 7.74
C ALA A 109 -1.50 -4.09 7.60
N THR A 110 -2.17 -3.87 8.74
CA THR A 110 -3.60 -3.49 8.81
C THR A 110 -3.76 -2.00 9.15
N LYS A 111 -5.00 -1.51 9.17
CA LYS A 111 -5.31 -0.09 9.38
C LYS A 111 -6.54 0.09 10.26
N VAL A 112 -6.46 1.11 11.09
CA VAL A 112 -7.59 1.60 11.89
C VAL A 112 -7.81 3.09 11.63
N GLY A 113 -8.98 3.60 12.00
CA GLY A 113 -9.38 4.99 11.78
C GLY A 113 -10.74 5.07 11.10
N PRO A 114 -10.90 4.71 9.82
CA PRO A 114 -12.19 4.75 9.16
C PRO A 114 -13.21 3.78 9.77
N THR A 115 -14.44 4.26 9.95
CA THR A 115 -15.62 3.49 10.33
C THR A 115 -16.77 3.83 9.38
N LYS A 116 -17.89 3.10 9.48
CA LYS A 116 -19.12 3.43 8.76
C LYS A 116 -19.68 4.82 9.08
N ASN A 117 -19.30 5.40 10.22
CA ASN A 117 -19.77 6.70 10.70
C ASN A 117 -18.75 7.84 10.44
N GLY A 118 -17.68 7.57 9.69
CA GLY A 118 -16.57 8.50 9.48
C GLY A 118 -15.32 8.09 10.24
N LEU A 119 -14.45 9.05 10.54
CA LEU A 119 -13.21 8.76 11.25
C LEU A 119 -13.50 8.49 12.74
N ALA A 120 -12.95 7.39 13.25
CA ALA A 120 -13.04 6.99 14.64
C ALA A 120 -12.47 8.06 15.58
N SER A 121 -13.10 8.23 16.74
CA SER A 121 -12.51 8.95 17.85
C SER A 121 -11.36 8.14 18.48
N PRO A 122 -10.46 8.77 19.27
CA PRO A 122 -9.37 8.05 19.93
C PRO A 122 -9.86 6.89 20.82
N GLU A 123 -10.98 7.06 21.51
CA GLU A 123 -11.59 6.03 22.39
C GLU A 123 -12.11 4.80 21.64
N GLU A 124 -12.42 4.91 20.34
CA GLU A 124 -12.88 3.80 19.51
C GLU A 124 -11.72 2.93 18.98
N LEU A 125 -10.49 3.46 18.91
CA LEU A 125 -9.34 2.77 18.33
C LEU A 125 -8.99 1.43 18.99
N PRO A 126 -9.03 1.27 20.34
CA PRO A 126 -8.80 -0.03 20.97
C PRO A 126 -9.80 -1.09 20.51
N GLY A 127 -11.06 -0.71 20.27
CA GLY A 127 -12.09 -1.60 19.74
C GLY A 127 -11.78 -2.08 18.32
N LEU A 128 -11.32 -1.17 17.46
CA LEU A 128 -10.92 -1.50 16.09
C LEU A 128 -9.69 -2.42 16.05
N VAL A 129 -8.66 -2.13 16.84
CA VAL A 129 -7.48 -3.00 16.99
C VAL A 129 -7.87 -4.39 17.49
N GLY A 130 -8.76 -4.46 18.48
CA GLY A 130 -9.30 -5.71 18.99
C GLY A 130 -10.06 -6.52 17.94
N LYS A 131 -10.77 -5.86 17.01
CA LYS A 131 -11.46 -6.50 15.89
C LYS A 131 -10.45 -7.11 14.91
N ASP A 132 -9.42 -6.37 14.53
CA ASP A 132 -8.34 -6.83 13.65
C ASP A 132 -7.60 -8.05 14.24
N LEU A 133 -7.24 -8.01 15.53
CA LEU A 133 -6.61 -9.13 16.24
C LEU A 133 -7.46 -10.41 16.15
N ARG A 134 -8.77 -10.31 16.39
CA ARG A 134 -9.68 -11.47 16.30
C ARG A 134 -9.83 -11.99 14.88
N ALA A 135 -10.04 -11.09 13.91
CA ALA A 135 -10.26 -11.45 12.52
C ALA A 135 -9.01 -12.11 11.91
N LEU A 136 -7.83 -11.52 12.14
CA LEU A 136 -6.55 -12.09 11.71
C LEU A 136 -6.12 -13.28 12.58
N GLY A 137 -6.70 -13.49 13.77
CA GLY A 137 -6.30 -14.56 14.68
C GLY A 137 -4.86 -14.40 15.16
N ARG A 138 -4.47 -13.17 15.51
CA ARG A 138 -3.13 -12.79 15.98
C ARG A 138 -3.19 -12.34 17.43
N GLU A 139 -2.15 -12.61 18.20
CA GLU A 139 -1.98 -12.06 19.56
C GLU A 139 -1.43 -10.62 19.52
N ALA A 140 -0.64 -10.30 18.50
CA ALA A 140 -0.12 -8.97 18.23
C ALA A 140 -0.15 -8.70 16.71
N LEU A 141 -0.56 -7.50 16.31
CA LEU A 141 -0.54 -7.05 14.91
C LEU A 141 0.87 -6.59 14.52
N ASP A 142 1.34 -6.95 13.32
CA ASP A 142 2.71 -6.64 12.90
C ASP A 142 2.90 -5.15 12.63
N VAL A 143 2.05 -4.56 11.79
CA VAL A 143 2.07 -3.12 11.50
C VAL A 143 0.63 -2.59 11.50
N VAL A 144 0.39 -1.51 12.24
CA VAL A 144 -0.91 -0.82 12.25
C VAL A 144 -0.74 0.61 11.74
N TYR A 145 -1.41 0.92 10.64
CA TYR A 145 -1.54 2.29 10.16
C TYR A 145 -2.71 3.01 10.84
N LEU A 146 -2.45 4.22 11.37
CA LEU A 146 -3.52 5.19 11.55
C LEU A 146 -3.89 5.79 10.19
N ARG A 147 -5.05 5.40 9.66
CA ARG A 147 -5.61 5.92 8.40
C ARG A 147 -6.48 7.13 8.72
N GLN A 148 -5.90 8.32 8.65
CA GLN A 148 -6.62 9.56 8.92
C GLN A 148 -7.36 10.10 7.70
N HIS A 149 -8.44 10.84 7.92
CA HIS A 149 -9.13 11.58 6.87
C HIS A 149 -9.58 12.96 7.36
N GLY A 150 -8.78 13.98 7.10
CA GLY A 150 -9.12 15.38 7.38
C GLY A 150 -8.80 15.84 8.80
N LEU A 151 -7.98 15.11 9.55
CA LEU A 151 -7.50 15.57 10.85
C LEU A 151 -6.53 16.75 10.70
N ASP A 152 -6.65 17.73 11.59
CA ASP A 152 -5.65 18.78 11.79
C ASP A 152 -4.44 18.28 12.58
N SER A 153 -4.68 17.40 13.56
CA SER A 153 -3.66 16.76 14.39
C SER A 153 -3.94 15.27 14.52
N VAL A 154 -2.88 14.46 14.46
CA VAL A 154 -2.98 13.00 14.70
C VAL A 154 -2.58 12.61 16.12
N ALA A 155 -2.18 13.57 16.96
CA ALA A 155 -1.50 13.29 18.22
C ALA A 155 -2.33 12.43 19.18
N GLU A 156 -3.61 12.76 19.40
CA GLU A 156 -4.47 11.99 20.32
C GLU A 156 -4.71 10.57 19.81
N HIS A 157 -5.09 10.41 18.55
CA HIS A 157 -5.28 9.11 17.92
C HIS A 157 -4.01 8.26 17.96
N PHE A 158 -2.87 8.85 17.61
CA PHE A 158 -1.60 8.14 17.57
C PHE A 158 -1.09 7.79 18.98
N GLY A 159 -1.36 8.64 19.97
CA GLY A 159 -1.11 8.36 21.39
C GLY A 159 -1.82 7.09 21.87
N VAL A 160 -3.10 6.92 21.51
CA VAL A 160 -3.83 5.69 21.85
C VAL A 160 -3.21 4.46 21.19
N LEU A 161 -2.77 4.55 19.93
CA LEU A 161 -2.10 3.42 19.28
C LEU A 161 -0.72 3.13 19.90
N ALA A 162 0.00 4.15 20.36
CA ALA A 162 1.24 3.98 21.11
C ALA A 162 1.03 3.22 22.43
N GLU A 163 -0.03 3.53 23.19
CA GLU A 163 -0.37 2.74 24.38
C GLU A 163 -0.69 1.28 24.07
N LEU A 164 -1.37 1.00 22.94
CA LEU A 164 -1.66 -0.37 22.51
C LEU A 164 -0.40 -1.12 22.07
N ARG A 165 0.57 -0.40 21.47
CA ARG A 165 1.91 -0.94 21.20
C ARG A 165 2.64 -1.29 22.49
N ASP A 166 2.62 -0.41 23.48
CA ASP A 166 3.28 -0.64 24.77
C ASP A 166 2.66 -1.81 25.56
N LYS A 167 1.36 -2.07 25.34
CA LYS A 167 0.66 -3.27 25.83
C LYS A 167 0.99 -4.55 25.05
N GLY A 168 1.80 -4.47 24.00
CA GLY A 168 2.21 -5.60 23.17
C GLY A 168 1.18 -6.04 22.12
N LEU A 169 0.08 -5.31 21.94
CA LEU A 169 -0.98 -5.65 20.97
C LEU A 169 -0.63 -5.24 19.54
N ILE A 170 0.28 -4.29 19.39
CA ILE A 170 0.80 -3.79 18.11
C ILE A 170 2.33 -3.85 18.18
N ARG A 171 3.00 -4.38 17.16
CA ARG A 171 4.47 -4.38 17.11
C ARG A 171 5.01 -3.06 16.58
N HIS A 172 4.50 -2.61 15.42
CA HIS A 172 4.95 -1.40 14.75
C HIS A 172 3.80 -0.46 14.37
N LEU A 173 4.08 0.85 14.48
CA LEU A 173 3.12 1.90 14.19
C LEU A 173 3.46 2.60 12.87
N ALA A 174 2.42 2.94 12.12
CA ALA A 174 2.55 3.58 10.83
C ALA A 174 1.43 4.60 10.60
N LEU A 175 1.57 5.43 9.56
CA LEU A 175 0.62 6.48 9.23
C LEU A 175 0.11 6.35 7.79
N SER A 176 -1.16 6.66 7.54
CA SER A 176 -1.70 6.73 6.19
C SER A 176 -2.47 8.02 5.94
N ASN A 177 -2.37 8.54 4.72
CA ASN A 177 -2.97 9.79 4.24
C ASN A 177 -2.35 11.08 4.80
N VAL A 178 -1.14 11.05 5.32
CA VAL A 178 -0.62 12.13 6.18
C VAL A 178 0.16 13.21 5.44
N ARG A 179 0.31 14.39 6.07
CA ARG A 179 1.25 15.44 5.68
C ARG A 179 2.46 15.41 6.63
N LYS A 180 3.55 16.12 6.30
CA LYS A 180 4.76 16.19 7.14
C LYS A 180 4.48 16.56 8.60
N GLN A 181 3.56 17.50 8.84
CA GLN A 181 3.18 17.92 10.19
C GLN A 181 2.61 16.77 11.03
N HIS A 182 1.81 15.87 10.42
CA HIS A 182 1.24 14.72 11.12
C HIS A 182 2.32 13.68 11.43
N LEU A 183 3.27 13.47 10.51
CA LEU A 183 4.41 12.58 10.75
C LEU A 183 5.26 13.08 11.92
N ALA A 184 5.58 14.38 11.97
CA ALA A 184 6.32 14.97 13.07
C ALA A 184 5.59 14.84 14.42
N GLN A 185 4.27 15.06 14.44
CA GLN A 185 3.44 14.85 15.64
C GLN A 185 3.50 13.40 16.13
N ALA A 186 3.35 12.43 15.23
CA ALA A 186 3.39 11.02 15.58
C ALA A 186 4.78 10.58 16.10
N GLN A 187 5.86 11.05 15.47
CA GLN A 187 7.22 10.73 15.88
C GLN A 187 7.62 11.31 17.24
N ALA A 188 6.98 12.42 17.65
CA ALA A 188 7.14 12.94 19.01
C ALA A 188 6.50 12.04 20.08
N ILE A 189 5.64 11.11 19.68
CA ILE A 189 4.89 10.20 20.57
C ILE A 189 5.53 8.81 20.59
N ALA A 190 5.74 8.21 19.41
CA ALA A 190 6.30 6.87 19.29
C ALA A 190 7.01 6.67 17.93
N PRO A 191 7.90 5.65 17.80
CA PRO A 191 8.53 5.34 16.53
C PRO A 191 7.51 5.01 15.43
N VAL A 192 7.67 5.66 14.27
CA VAL A 192 6.89 5.42 13.06
C VAL A 192 7.76 4.62 12.09
N VAL A 193 7.25 3.50 11.57
CA VAL A 193 8.05 2.62 10.69
C VAL A 193 7.72 2.77 9.21
N ALA A 194 6.54 3.31 8.90
CA ALA A 194 6.07 3.45 7.54
C ALA A 194 5.07 4.61 7.37
N VAL A 195 5.06 5.19 6.16
CA VAL A 195 4.02 6.12 5.71
C VAL A 195 3.39 5.58 4.44
N GLN A 196 2.05 5.49 4.43
CA GLN A 196 1.28 5.03 3.28
C GLN A 196 0.42 6.16 2.69
N ASN A 197 0.89 6.73 1.57
CA ASN A 197 0.25 7.86 0.88
C ASN A 197 -0.02 7.57 -0.60
N ARG A 198 -0.88 8.37 -1.24
CA ARG A 198 -1.09 8.28 -2.68
C ARG A 198 0.18 8.67 -3.42
N TYR A 199 0.62 7.84 -4.35
CA TYR A 199 1.79 8.13 -5.17
C TYR A 199 1.80 7.19 -6.38
N GLY A 200 2.24 7.69 -7.53
CA GLY A 200 2.23 6.95 -8.79
C GLY A 200 2.32 7.90 -9.98
N VAL A 201 2.57 7.34 -11.15
CA VAL A 201 2.57 8.09 -12.42
C VAL A 201 1.24 8.81 -12.60
N GLY A 202 1.29 10.11 -12.87
CA GLY A 202 0.11 10.98 -13.06
C GLY A 202 -0.41 11.69 -11.81
N PHE A 203 0.03 11.36 -10.59
CA PHE A 203 -0.48 12.00 -9.37
C PHE A 203 0.18 13.35 -9.01
N GLY A 204 1.06 13.85 -9.86
CA GLY A 204 1.94 14.96 -9.51
C GLY A 204 2.96 14.57 -8.42
N ARG A 205 3.60 15.58 -7.83
CA ARG A 205 4.76 15.42 -6.91
C ARG A 205 4.47 15.91 -5.49
N VAL A 206 3.19 15.88 -5.10
CA VAL A 206 2.70 16.40 -3.80
C VAL A 206 3.19 15.62 -2.58
N ASN A 207 3.68 14.39 -2.78
CA ASN A 207 4.20 13.52 -1.73
C ASN A 207 5.71 13.26 -1.86
N ASP A 208 6.42 13.97 -2.74
CA ASP A 208 7.89 13.80 -2.88
C ASP A 208 8.61 14.08 -1.57
N GLU A 209 8.28 15.19 -0.91
CA GLU A 209 8.97 15.57 0.32
C GLU A 209 8.79 14.55 1.45
N ILE A 210 7.62 13.91 1.56
CA ILE A 210 7.40 12.86 2.57
C ILE A 210 8.02 11.53 2.14
N LEU A 211 8.09 11.25 0.83
CA LEU A 211 8.81 10.10 0.29
C LEU A 211 10.31 10.22 0.62
N ASP A 212 10.92 11.37 0.37
CA ASP A 212 12.35 11.60 0.66
C ASP A 212 12.63 11.51 2.16
N LEU A 213 11.78 12.14 2.98
CA LEU A 213 11.88 12.10 4.43
C LEU A 213 11.83 10.66 4.97
N CYS A 214 10.96 9.81 4.40
CA CYS A 214 10.94 8.38 4.76
C CYS A 214 12.29 7.72 4.44
N GLY A 215 12.87 8.00 3.27
CA GLY A 215 14.14 7.43 2.85
C GLY A 215 15.32 7.88 3.73
N GLU A 216 15.38 9.17 4.06
CA GLU A 216 16.39 9.76 4.95
C GLU A 216 16.35 9.18 6.37
N GLN A 217 15.16 8.81 6.84
CA GLN A 217 14.94 8.30 8.19
C GLN A 217 14.85 6.78 8.28
N GLY A 218 15.04 6.06 7.17
CA GLY A 218 14.96 4.60 7.11
C GLY A 218 13.54 4.03 7.33
N MET A 219 12.50 4.83 7.08
CA MET A 219 11.10 4.39 7.11
C MET A 219 10.65 3.90 5.74
N ALA A 220 9.75 2.93 5.71
CA ALA A 220 9.11 2.53 4.45
C ALA A 220 8.18 3.62 3.93
N PHE A 221 8.21 3.86 2.62
CA PHE A 221 7.16 4.59 1.92
C PHE A 221 6.30 3.61 1.12
N VAL A 222 5.00 3.56 1.41
CA VAL A 222 4.07 2.58 0.84
C VAL A 222 3.05 3.31 -0.06
N PRO A 223 3.26 3.34 -1.38
CA PRO A 223 2.37 4.03 -2.31
C PRO A 223 1.07 3.26 -2.54
N PHE A 224 -0.08 3.90 -2.33
CA PHE A 224 -1.37 3.41 -2.84
C PHE A 224 -1.74 4.10 -4.17
N PHE A 225 -2.53 3.40 -4.99
CA PHE A 225 -2.92 3.76 -6.37
C PHE A 225 -1.79 3.79 -7.41
N ALA A 226 -0.63 3.17 -7.14
CA ALA A 226 0.50 3.13 -8.07
C ALA A 226 0.10 2.67 -9.50
N VAL A 227 -0.80 1.67 -9.60
CA VAL A 227 -1.29 1.14 -10.88
C VAL A 227 -2.48 1.93 -11.45
N THR A 228 -3.41 2.35 -10.59
CA THR A 228 -4.70 2.90 -11.04
C THR A 228 -4.64 4.37 -11.44
N GLY A 229 -3.59 5.10 -11.06
CA GLY A 229 -3.46 6.52 -11.39
C GLY A 229 -4.71 7.32 -10.98
N SER A 230 -5.10 8.30 -11.79
CA SER A 230 -6.28 9.14 -11.53
C SER A 230 -7.61 8.36 -11.45
N GLY A 231 -7.67 7.12 -11.94
CA GLY A 231 -8.82 6.21 -11.79
C GLY A 231 -9.10 5.77 -10.35
N ARG A 232 -8.15 5.94 -9.41
CA ARG A 232 -8.29 5.68 -7.97
C ARG A 232 -9.02 4.37 -7.66
N GLU A 233 -10.24 4.47 -7.14
CA GLU A 233 -11.04 3.36 -6.64
C GLU A 233 -11.82 2.64 -7.74
N VAL A 234 -12.09 3.32 -8.88
CA VAL A 234 -12.79 2.75 -10.04
C VAL A 234 -12.05 1.52 -10.58
N GLY A 235 -10.72 1.47 -10.39
CA GLY A 235 -9.89 0.37 -10.85
C GLY A 235 -9.51 0.46 -12.31
N GLY A 236 -8.84 -0.58 -12.78
CA GLY A 236 -8.16 -0.57 -14.09
C GLY A 236 -6.79 0.10 -14.01
N VAL A 237 -6.02 -0.07 -15.09
CA VAL A 237 -4.72 0.60 -15.25
C VAL A 237 -4.98 1.93 -15.93
N ALA A 238 -4.48 3.03 -15.36
CA ALA A 238 -4.57 4.33 -16.03
C ALA A 238 -3.79 4.26 -17.36
N VAL A 239 -4.47 4.62 -18.45
CA VAL A 239 -3.97 4.51 -19.81
C VAL A 239 -3.37 5.84 -20.23
N ASP A 240 -2.04 5.94 -20.15
CA ASP A 240 -1.26 7.03 -20.72
C ASP A 240 -0.51 6.49 -21.94
N GLU A 241 -0.56 7.19 -23.08
CA GLU A 241 0.11 6.74 -24.32
C GLU A 241 1.61 6.52 -24.11
N ALA A 242 2.26 7.41 -23.35
CA ALA A 242 3.67 7.26 -22.99
C ALA A 242 3.94 5.99 -22.17
N VAL A 243 3.06 5.63 -21.23
CA VAL A 243 3.18 4.37 -20.46
C VAL A 243 3.02 3.17 -21.38
N VAL A 244 2.08 3.20 -22.33
CA VAL A 244 1.86 2.11 -23.29
C VAL A 244 3.06 1.93 -24.22
N THR A 245 3.64 3.03 -24.71
CA THR A 245 4.83 3.00 -25.55
C THR A 245 6.02 2.39 -24.82
N ILE A 246 6.32 2.88 -23.61
CA ILE A 246 7.41 2.34 -22.78
C ILE A 246 7.17 0.86 -22.46
N ALA A 247 5.94 0.47 -22.15
CA ALA A 247 5.57 -0.92 -21.89
C ALA A 247 5.92 -1.84 -23.08
N ARG A 248 5.65 -1.40 -24.32
CA ARG A 248 6.03 -2.14 -25.53
C ARG A 248 7.55 -2.22 -25.70
N GLU A 249 8.26 -1.12 -25.45
CA GLU A 249 9.73 -1.05 -25.58
C GLU A 249 10.43 -2.03 -24.63
N VAL A 250 9.95 -2.16 -23.40
CA VAL A 250 10.55 -3.03 -22.38
C VAL A 250 9.91 -4.42 -22.30
N GLY A 251 8.95 -4.74 -23.18
CA GLY A 251 8.27 -6.04 -23.21
C GLY A 251 7.44 -6.35 -21.97
N ALA A 252 6.81 -5.33 -21.37
CA ALA A 252 6.02 -5.44 -20.14
C ALA A 252 4.59 -4.93 -20.31
N THR A 253 3.74 -5.10 -19.29
CA THR A 253 2.41 -4.50 -19.26
C THR A 253 2.46 -3.05 -18.75
N PRO A 254 1.46 -2.20 -19.07
CA PRO A 254 1.36 -0.85 -18.52
C PRO A 254 1.34 -0.82 -16.98
N ALA A 255 0.75 -1.83 -16.33
CA ALA A 255 0.75 -1.96 -14.87
C ALA A 255 2.17 -2.18 -14.34
N GLN A 256 2.94 -3.06 -14.98
CA GLN A 256 4.33 -3.34 -14.61
C GLN A 256 5.21 -2.09 -14.75
N VAL A 257 5.07 -1.31 -15.82
CA VAL A 257 5.80 -0.03 -15.98
C VAL A 257 5.49 0.95 -14.86
N ARG A 258 4.21 1.09 -14.48
CA ARG A 258 3.79 1.97 -13.38
C ARG A 258 4.36 1.52 -12.03
N ILE A 259 4.39 0.21 -11.78
CA ILE A 259 5.00 -0.36 -10.56
C ILE A 259 6.52 -0.15 -10.57
N ALA A 260 7.20 -0.46 -11.68
CA ALA A 260 8.64 -0.31 -11.84
C ALA A 260 9.09 1.15 -11.64
N TRP A 261 8.35 2.10 -12.23
CA TRP A 261 8.58 3.53 -11.99
C TRP A 261 8.43 3.89 -10.51
N THR A 262 7.38 3.37 -9.86
CA THR A 262 7.13 3.63 -8.43
C THR A 262 8.28 3.10 -7.57
N LEU A 263 8.78 1.90 -7.85
CA LEU A 263 9.92 1.31 -7.15
C LEU A 263 11.23 2.05 -7.44
N SER A 264 11.38 2.67 -8.62
CA SER A 264 12.59 3.44 -8.95
C SER A 264 12.81 4.69 -8.08
N ARG A 265 11.82 5.08 -7.27
CA ARG A 265 11.88 6.30 -6.42
C ARG A 265 12.79 6.15 -5.20
N GLY A 266 13.13 4.93 -4.79
CA GLY A 266 14.05 4.70 -3.68
C GLY A 266 13.95 3.30 -3.10
N ASP A 267 15.03 2.81 -2.51
CA ASP A 267 15.10 1.45 -1.94
C ASP A 267 14.10 1.23 -0.79
N HIS A 268 13.64 2.30 -0.14
CA HIS A 268 12.66 2.30 0.95
C HIS A 268 11.20 2.23 0.46
N VAL A 269 10.96 2.20 -0.84
CA VAL A 269 9.60 2.15 -1.41
C VAL A 269 9.12 0.70 -1.53
N LEU A 270 7.94 0.43 -0.95
CA LEU A 270 7.25 -0.87 -0.95
C LEU A 270 5.93 -0.79 -1.73
N ALA A 271 5.89 -1.30 -2.95
CA ALA A 271 4.66 -1.30 -3.74
C ALA A 271 3.69 -2.38 -3.25
N ILE A 272 2.39 -2.09 -3.21
CA ILE A 272 1.34 -3.02 -2.77
C ILE A 272 0.20 -3.12 -3.80
N PRO A 273 0.49 -3.49 -5.07
CA PRO A 273 -0.56 -3.64 -6.07
C PRO A 273 -1.58 -4.68 -5.60
N GLY A 274 -2.87 -4.37 -5.83
CA GLY A 274 -3.98 -5.25 -5.50
C GLY A 274 -4.69 -5.72 -6.76
N THR A 275 -5.08 -6.99 -6.78
CA THR A 275 -5.82 -7.60 -7.89
C THR A 275 -6.70 -8.73 -7.37
N GLY A 276 -7.68 -9.16 -8.16
CA GLY A 276 -8.42 -10.42 -7.97
C GLY A 276 -8.07 -11.49 -9.02
N SER A 277 -7.11 -11.24 -9.91
CA SER A 277 -6.68 -12.15 -10.98
C SER A 277 -5.30 -12.75 -10.67
N LEU A 278 -5.17 -14.05 -10.87
CA LEU A 278 -3.90 -14.79 -10.73
C LEU A 278 -2.85 -14.33 -11.75
N ASP A 279 -3.26 -14.03 -12.98
CA ASP A 279 -2.35 -13.58 -14.04
C ASP A 279 -1.79 -12.19 -13.71
N HIS A 280 -2.67 -11.25 -13.35
CA HIS A 280 -2.24 -9.92 -12.90
C HIS A 280 -1.38 -9.99 -11.63
N LEU A 281 -1.62 -10.96 -10.74
CA LEU A 281 -0.77 -11.16 -9.56
C LEU A 281 0.65 -11.53 -9.98
N ALA A 282 0.79 -12.50 -10.89
CA ALA A 282 2.10 -12.90 -11.42
C ALA A 282 2.80 -11.74 -12.15
N GLU A 283 2.07 -11.00 -12.99
CA GLU A 283 2.60 -9.81 -13.66
C GLU A 283 3.07 -8.74 -12.67
N ASN A 284 2.28 -8.45 -11.63
CA ASN A 284 2.60 -7.46 -10.62
C ASN A 284 3.87 -7.83 -9.84
N VAL A 285 4.05 -9.10 -9.49
CA VAL A 285 5.28 -9.58 -8.82
C VAL A 285 6.48 -9.45 -9.77
N ALA A 286 6.33 -9.85 -11.03
CA ALA A 286 7.39 -9.73 -12.04
C ALA A 286 7.77 -8.28 -12.37
N ALA A 287 6.94 -7.28 -12.01
CA ALA A 287 7.25 -5.86 -12.24
C ALA A 287 8.56 -5.41 -11.57
N GLY A 288 9.01 -6.09 -10.52
CA GLY A 288 10.26 -5.76 -9.83
C GLY A 288 11.52 -6.03 -10.68
N ASP A 289 11.40 -6.87 -11.71
CA ASP A 289 12.49 -7.21 -12.63
C ASP A 289 12.57 -6.25 -13.83
N ILE A 290 11.63 -5.31 -13.95
CA ILE A 290 11.60 -4.35 -15.05
C ILE A 290 12.57 -3.19 -14.78
N HIS A 291 13.50 -2.98 -15.71
CA HIS A 291 14.41 -1.84 -15.71
C HIS A 291 13.93 -0.77 -16.67
N LEU A 292 13.68 0.42 -16.14
CA LEU A 292 13.40 1.61 -16.94
C LEU A 292 14.70 2.39 -17.13
N SER A 293 14.93 2.92 -18.33
CA SER A 293 16.08 3.81 -18.57
C SER A 293 15.87 5.17 -17.87
N PRO A 294 16.94 5.95 -17.60
CA PRO A 294 16.80 7.31 -17.09
C PRO A 294 15.89 8.20 -17.97
N GLU A 295 15.94 8.03 -19.29
CA GLU A 295 15.12 8.74 -20.26
C GLU A 295 13.64 8.33 -20.13
N GLN A 296 13.36 7.03 -20.03
CA GLN A 296 12.00 6.52 -19.84
C GLN A 296 11.42 7.02 -18.50
N VAL A 297 12.22 7.01 -17.45
CA VAL A 297 11.84 7.60 -16.15
C VAL A 297 11.52 9.09 -16.29
N ALA A 298 12.33 9.85 -17.02
CA ALA A 298 12.11 11.28 -17.23
C ALA A 298 10.80 11.56 -18.00
N VAL A 299 10.45 10.73 -18.98
CA VAL A 299 9.15 10.80 -19.68
C VAL A 299 8.01 10.58 -18.69
N LEU A 300 8.09 9.53 -17.87
CA LEU A 300 7.06 9.21 -16.87
C LEU A 300 6.93 10.28 -15.78
N ASP A 301 8.03 10.92 -15.39
CA ASP A 301 8.04 12.04 -14.43
C ASP A 301 7.31 13.29 -14.98
N GLY A 302 7.27 13.42 -16.31
CA GLY A 302 6.54 14.46 -17.01
C GLY A 302 5.02 14.25 -17.04
N LEU A 303 4.54 13.03 -16.78
CA LEU A 303 3.11 12.73 -16.72
C LEU A 303 2.51 13.27 -15.42
N ARG A 304 1.77 14.38 -15.53
CA ARG A 304 1.07 15.02 -14.43
C ARG A 304 -0.39 15.19 -14.82
N ASP A 305 -1.31 14.73 -13.97
CA ASP A 305 -2.69 15.16 -14.07
C ASP A 305 -2.73 16.59 -13.53
N ASP A 306 -2.93 17.57 -14.41
CA ASP A 306 -3.05 19.00 -14.06
C ASP A 306 -4.40 19.33 -13.39
N ARG A 307 -5.12 18.32 -12.90
CA ARG A 307 -6.46 18.42 -12.29
C ARG A 307 -6.45 18.13 -10.79
#